data_AF-A0A939ZPK6-F1
#
_entry.id   AF-A0A939ZPK6-F1
#
_cell.length_a   1.000
_cell.length_b   1.000
_cell.length_c   1.000
_cell.angle_alpha   90.00
_cell.angle_beta   90.00
_cell.angle_gamma   90.00
#
_symmetry.space_group_name_H-M   'P 1'
#
loop_
_entity.id
_entity.type
_entity.pdbx_description
1 polymer ?
#
loop_
_entity_poly.entity_id
_entity_poly.type
_entity_poly.pdbx_seq_one_letter_code
_entity_poly.pdbx_strand_id
1 'polypeptide(L)'
;MTIKTRNRLNLSLFFFSLFFLAVNVLILILSIYNNSFSLREYMSQGGKLLTGYSPLIVLISLYFQIIYVCATSYMLYRVFEKTQATDISFIFLFLIALIANSIRIWILLFNMNSTFSGLLVFCGNCILFSKLLVPTSLLFSVVMSDADQRQNLEKNIFILLLVSMFFAQLLPLNTANVCANFEVDYSYRNVIKITSVLIVLATLIALFFNNRQKFYTQLTTIGLACICIGTYILLNSTNLIRLILSVIFLFVGNLLYLKELHKQYLWND
;
A
#
# COMPACT_ATOMS: atom_id res chain seq x y z
N MET A 1 17.14 15.48 4.56
CA MET A 1 17.46 14.10 4.17
C MET A 1 18.45 14.07 3.02
N THR A 2 19.61 13.43 3.19
CA THR A 2 20.62 13.29 2.12
C THR A 2 20.23 12.19 1.12
N ILE A 3 20.75 12.25 -0.11
CA ILE A 3 20.60 11.18 -1.13
C ILE A 3 21.01 9.82 -0.55
N LYS A 4 22.15 9.78 0.14
CA LYS A 4 22.71 8.57 0.74
C LYS A 4 21.76 7.97 1.78
N THR A 5 21.15 8.79 2.64
CA THR A 5 20.17 8.32 3.63
C THR A 5 18.91 7.78 2.95
N ARG A 6 18.39 8.43 1.92
CA ARG A 6 17.22 7.95 1.17
C ARG A 6 17.46 6.62 0.48
N ASN A 7 18.59 6.50 -0.21
CA ASN A 7 18.91 5.28 -0.94
C ASN A 7 19.08 4.11 0.02
N ARG A 8 19.70 4.34 1.19
CA ARG A 8 19.78 3.35 2.28
C ARG A 8 18.40 2.95 2.79
N LEU A 9 17.47 3.89 2.97
CA LEU A 9 16.10 3.58 3.40
C LEU A 9 15.36 2.74 2.34
N ASN A 10 15.40 3.13 1.07
CA ASN A 10 14.76 2.36 -0.01
C ASN A 10 15.31 0.93 -0.11
N LEU A 11 16.63 0.78 -0.02
CA LEU A 11 17.32 -0.50 -0.05
C LEU A 11 17.05 -1.33 1.21
N SER A 12 16.98 -0.69 2.38
CA SER A 12 16.55 -1.34 3.63
C SER A 12 15.12 -1.87 3.51
N LEU A 13 14.20 -1.10 2.91
CA LEU A 13 12.83 -1.54 2.71
C LEU A 13 12.75 -2.69 1.71
N PHE A 14 13.55 -2.68 0.65
CA PHE A 14 13.66 -3.81 -0.27
C PHE A 14 14.09 -5.10 0.44
N PHE A 15 15.16 -5.05 1.24
CA PHE A 15 15.60 -6.24 1.99
C PHE A 15 14.58 -6.66 3.05
N PHE A 16 13.96 -5.70 3.73
CA PHE A 16 12.91 -5.98 4.70
C PHE A 16 11.69 -6.65 4.04
N SER A 17 11.23 -6.17 2.88
CA SER A 17 10.12 -6.78 2.15
C SER A 17 10.46 -8.16 1.61
N LEU A 18 11.71 -8.38 1.18
CA LEU A 18 12.20 -9.69 0.73
C LEU A 18 12.26 -10.68 1.90
N PHE A 19 12.81 -10.26 3.04
CA PHE A 19 12.80 -11.05 4.27
C PHE A 19 11.38 -11.38 4.73
N PHE A 20 10.49 -10.37 4.73
CA PHE A 20 9.08 -10.56 5.08
C PHE A 20 8.39 -11.56 4.13
N LEU A 21 8.66 -11.49 2.82
CA LEU A 21 8.17 -12.46 1.86
C LEU A 21 8.68 -13.88 2.19
N ALA A 22 9.99 -14.04 2.39
CA ALA A 22 10.61 -15.33 2.67
C ALA A 22 10.04 -15.97 3.94
N VAL A 23 9.88 -15.19 5.02
CA VAL A 23 9.28 -15.64 6.28
C VAL A 23 7.83 -16.10 6.06
N ASN A 24 7.01 -15.30 5.35
CA ASN A 24 5.63 -15.68 5.09
C ASN A 24 5.52 -16.92 4.20
N VAL A 25 6.40 -17.11 3.22
CA VAL A 25 6.45 -18.33 2.39
C VAL A 25 6.86 -19.54 3.24
N LEU A 26 7.87 -19.41 4.09
CA LEU A 26 8.31 -20.48 4.98
C LEU A 26 7.20 -20.90 5.95
N ILE A 27 6.53 -19.94 6.60
CA ILE A 27 5.39 -20.23 7.49
C ILE A 27 4.25 -20.89 6.71
N LEU A 28 3.98 -20.47 5.48
CA LEU A 28 2.98 -21.11 4.62
C LEU A 28 3.33 -22.58 4.34
N ILE A 29 4.58 -22.87 3.95
CA ILE A 29 5.03 -24.26 3.72
C ILE A 29 4.91 -25.09 4.99
N LEU A 30 5.32 -24.56 6.14
CA LEU A 30 5.18 -25.24 7.44
C LEU A 30 3.70 -25.48 7.80
N SER A 31 2.82 -24.51 7.54
CA SER A 31 1.39 -24.63 7.84
C SER A 31 0.70 -25.69 6.97
N ILE A 32 1.13 -25.83 5.72
CA ILE A 32 0.67 -26.88 4.80
C ILE A 32 1.20 -28.24 5.28
N TYR A 33 2.48 -28.32 5.64
CA TYR A 33 3.09 -29.56 6.14
C TYR A 33 2.43 -30.06 7.42
N ASN A 34 2.10 -29.15 8.34
CA ASN A 34 1.44 -29.48 9.61
C ASN A 34 -0.08 -29.64 9.50
N ASN A 35 -0.68 -29.53 8.30
CA ASN A 35 -2.13 -29.53 8.07
C ASN A 35 -2.92 -28.52 8.94
N SER A 36 -2.27 -27.47 9.44
CA SER A 36 -2.89 -26.42 10.25
C SER A 36 -3.52 -25.31 9.41
N PHE A 37 -3.28 -25.33 8.10
CA PHE A 37 -3.79 -24.35 7.15
C PHE A 37 -5.26 -24.63 6.81
N SER A 38 -6.16 -23.77 7.26
CA SER A 38 -7.57 -23.84 6.91
C SER A 38 -8.03 -22.59 6.15
N LEU A 39 -8.49 -22.76 4.92
CA LEU A 39 -9.15 -21.71 4.16
C LEU A 39 -10.63 -21.70 4.51
N ARG A 40 -11.07 -20.68 5.27
CA ARG A 40 -12.49 -20.53 5.55
C ARG A 40 -13.20 -20.00 4.31
N GLU A 41 -14.21 -20.75 3.86
CA GLU A 41 -15.15 -20.28 2.87
C GLU A 41 -16.17 -19.36 3.55
N TYR A 42 -16.25 -18.10 3.10
CA TYR A 42 -17.38 -17.25 3.44
C TYR A 42 -18.53 -17.68 2.54
N MET A 43 -19.64 -18.13 3.15
CA MET A 43 -20.74 -18.74 2.42
C MET A 43 -21.33 -17.81 1.34
N SER A 44 -21.52 -18.40 0.16
CA SER A 44 -22.51 -18.04 -0.88
C SER A 44 -22.36 -16.68 -1.58
N GLN A 45 -21.44 -16.62 -2.55
CA GLN A 45 -21.84 -16.20 -3.90
C GLN A 45 -21.44 -17.31 -4.86
N GLY A 46 -22.39 -18.20 -5.13
CA GLY A 46 -22.22 -19.18 -6.20
C GLY A 46 -21.88 -18.48 -7.51
N GLY A 47 -20.91 -19.03 -8.23
CA GLY A 47 -20.70 -18.70 -9.64
C GLY A 47 -19.28 -18.24 -9.98
N LYS A 48 -18.50 -19.21 -10.47
CA LYS A 48 -17.28 -19.08 -11.30
C LYS A 48 -16.09 -18.41 -10.61
N LEU A 49 -14.94 -19.09 -10.61
CA LEU A 49 -13.64 -18.63 -10.09
C LEU A 49 -13.23 -17.22 -10.57
N LEU A 50 -13.73 -16.78 -11.73
CA LEU A 50 -13.51 -15.43 -12.26
C LEU A 50 -14.23 -14.33 -11.47
N THR A 51 -15.49 -14.56 -11.07
CA THR A 51 -16.41 -13.53 -10.56
C THR A 51 -16.85 -13.77 -9.11
N GLY A 52 -16.78 -15.01 -8.64
CA GLY A 52 -17.10 -15.39 -7.26
C GLY A 52 -15.91 -15.20 -6.32
N TYR A 53 -16.22 -15.20 -5.02
CA TYR A 53 -15.24 -15.16 -3.95
C TYR A 53 -14.36 -16.41 -3.97
N SER A 54 -13.04 -16.24 -3.88
CA SER A 54 -12.12 -17.35 -3.66
C SER A 54 -11.04 -16.96 -2.64
N PRO A 55 -10.89 -17.71 -1.54
CA PRO A 55 -9.91 -17.40 -0.50
C PRO A 55 -8.46 -17.54 -1.01
N LEU A 56 -8.22 -18.42 -1.99
CA LEU A 56 -6.92 -18.56 -2.64
C LEU A 56 -6.52 -17.28 -3.38
N ILE A 57 -7.48 -16.59 -4.01
CA ILE A 57 -7.20 -15.35 -4.74
C ILE A 57 -6.84 -14.23 -3.77
N VAL A 58 -7.50 -14.17 -2.61
CA VAL A 58 -7.12 -13.24 -1.54
C VAL A 58 -5.69 -13.53 -1.10
N LEU A 59 -5.32 -14.79 -0.87
CA LEU A 59 -3.94 -15.17 -0.54
C LEU A 59 -2.94 -14.70 -1.61
N ILE A 60 -3.21 -15.01 -2.88
CA ILE A 60 -2.35 -14.61 -4.01
C ILE A 60 -2.21 -13.08 -4.07
N SER A 61 -3.29 -12.33 -3.82
CA SER A 61 -3.25 -10.87 -3.81
C SER A 61 -2.33 -10.30 -2.73
N LEU A 62 -2.31 -10.92 -1.54
CA LEU A 62 -1.46 -10.49 -0.44
C LEU A 62 0.02 -10.76 -0.73
N TYR A 63 0.35 -11.90 -1.35
CA TYR A 63 1.71 -12.16 -1.82
C TYR A 63 2.11 -11.24 -2.97
N PHE A 64 1.21 -11.00 -3.93
CA PHE A 64 1.44 -10.04 -5.00
C PHE A 64 1.72 -8.64 -4.44
N GLN A 65 1.02 -8.21 -3.39
CA GLN A 65 1.27 -6.94 -2.72
C GLN A 65 2.71 -6.84 -2.18
N ILE A 66 3.24 -7.90 -1.54
CA ILE A 66 4.62 -7.92 -1.05
C ILE A 66 5.62 -7.90 -2.23
N ILE A 67 5.38 -8.71 -3.26
CA ILE A 67 6.22 -8.73 -4.48
C ILE A 67 6.23 -7.36 -5.15
N TYR A 68 5.08 -6.70 -5.25
CA TYR A 68 4.97 -5.34 -5.78
C TYR A 68 5.82 -4.37 -4.98
N VAL A 69 5.78 -4.43 -3.64
CA VAL A 69 6.64 -3.59 -2.80
C VAL A 69 8.13 -3.88 -3.02
N CYS A 70 8.54 -5.14 -3.11
CA CYS A 70 9.92 -5.52 -3.45
C CYS A 70 10.35 -4.92 -4.80
N ALA A 71 9.55 -5.13 -5.85
CA ALA A 71 9.87 -4.67 -7.19
C ALA A 71 9.93 -3.13 -7.27
N THR A 72 8.95 -2.44 -6.70
CA THR A 72 8.87 -0.98 -6.73
C THR A 72 9.95 -0.31 -5.89
N SER A 73 10.27 -0.82 -4.70
CA SER A 73 11.35 -0.29 -3.86
C SER A 73 12.72 -0.40 -4.55
N TYR A 74 12.98 -1.54 -5.22
CA TYR A 74 14.19 -1.72 -6.02
C TYR A 74 14.22 -0.80 -7.25
N MET A 75 13.09 -0.66 -7.96
CA MET A 75 12.99 0.29 -9.08
C MET A 75 13.25 1.73 -8.64
N LEU A 76 12.68 2.17 -7.51
CA LEU A 76 12.92 3.51 -6.96
C LEU A 76 14.40 3.72 -6.63
N TYR A 77 15.05 2.73 -6.02
CA TYR A 77 16.48 2.77 -5.75
C TYR A 77 17.30 2.93 -7.04
N ARG A 78 17.04 2.10 -8.06
CA ARG A 78 17.78 2.11 -9.34
C ARG A 78 17.56 3.39 -10.15
N VAL A 79 16.31 3.83 -10.31
CA VAL A 79 15.96 4.96 -11.20
C VAL A 79 16.37 6.30 -10.59
N PHE A 80 16.26 6.43 -9.26
CA PHE A 80 16.49 7.70 -8.57
C PHE A 80 17.73 7.69 -7.69
N GLU A 81 18.70 6.82 -7.97
CA GLU A 81 19.93 6.72 -7.16
C GLU A 81 20.65 8.07 -7.02
N LYS A 82 20.66 8.87 -8.09
CA LYS A 82 21.42 10.13 -8.18
C LYS A 82 20.58 11.40 -8.08
N THR A 83 19.25 11.31 -8.12
CA THR A 83 18.35 12.48 -8.20
C THR A 83 17.70 12.78 -6.85
N GLN A 84 17.67 14.04 -6.40
CA GLN A 84 16.94 14.45 -5.19
C GLN A 84 15.48 14.80 -5.52
N ALA A 85 14.58 13.86 -5.29
CA ALA A 85 13.14 14.04 -5.39
C ALA A 85 12.48 13.76 -4.04
N THR A 86 11.69 14.72 -3.56
CA THR A 86 10.97 14.66 -2.28
C THR A 86 9.81 13.67 -2.35
N ASP A 87 9.15 13.60 -3.50
CA ASP A 87 8.01 12.72 -3.77
C ASP A 87 8.33 11.25 -3.49
N ILE A 88 9.57 10.83 -3.78
CA ILE A 88 10.05 9.46 -3.56
C ILE A 88 9.97 9.07 -2.09
N SER A 89 10.27 9.99 -1.18
CA SER A 89 10.21 9.69 0.25
C SER A 89 8.77 9.50 0.72
N PHE A 90 7.79 10.14 0.08
CA PHE A 90 6.38 9.90 0.34
C PHE A 90 5.87 8.62 -0.34
N ILE A 91 6.37 8.29 -1.53
CA ILE A 91 6.10 6.98 -2.16
C ILE A 91 6.68 5.85 -1.33
N PHE A 92 7.84 6.06 -0.71
CA PHE A 92 8.42 5.12 0.24
C PHE A 92 7.48 4.87 1.45
N LEU A 93 6.86 5.93 2.00
CA LEU A 93 5.83 5.77 3.04
C LEU A 93 4.62 5.00 2.54
N PHE A 94 4.18 5.26 1.31
CA PHE A 94 3.13 4.50 0.67
C PHE A 94 3.50 3.01 0.57
N LEU A 95 4.75 2.66 0.24
CA LEU A 95 5.22 1.27 0.23
C LEU A 95 5.26 0.65 1.64
N ILE A 96 5.66 1.39 2.66
CA ILE A 96 5.55 0.94 4.07
C ILE A 96 4.11 0.61 4.42
N ALA A 97 3.17 1.48 4.03
CA ALA A 97 1.75 1.25 4.25
C ALA A 97 1.29 -0.05 3.59
N LEU A 98 1.72 -0.32 2.35
CA LEU A 98 1.39 -1.57 1.68
C LEU A 98 1.95 -2.80 2.41
N ILE A 99 3.18 -2.76 2.93
CA ILE A 99 3.72 -3.87 3.74
C ILE A 99 2.87 -4.07 5.01
N ALA A 100 2.53 -2.98 5.70
CA ALA A 100 1.71 -3.05 6.91
C ALA A 100 0.33 -3.69 6.65
N ASN A 101 -0.26 -3.46 5.47
CA ASN A 101 -1.50 -4.14 5.09
C ASN A 101 -1.31 -5.63 4.77
N SER A 102 -0.15 -6.04 4.27
CA SER A 102 0.15 -7.45 4.00
C SER A 102 0.24 -8.31 5.27
N ILE A 103 0.25 -7.70 6.48
CA ILE A 103 0.15 -8.42 7.76
C ILE A 103 -1.16 -9.24 7.87
N ARG A 104 -2.17 -8.97 7.03
CA ARG A 104 -3.37 -9.83 6.89
C ARG A 104 -3.05 -11.30 6.61
N ILE A 105 -1.89 -11.60 6.01
CA ILE A 105 -1.44 -12.98 5.80
C ILE A 105 -1.34 -13.73 7.13
N TRP A 106 -0.93 -13.06 8.22
CA TRP A 106 -0.80 -13.70 9.53
C TRP A 106 -2.15 -14.13 10.11
N ILE A 107 -3.21 -13.33 9.89
CA ILE A 107 -4.58 -13.70 10.29
C ILE A 107 -4.97 -15.04 9.65
N LEU A 108 -4.59 -15.24 8.40
CA LEU A 108 -4.81 -16.48 7.67
C LEU A 108 -3.91 -17.62 8.17
N LEU A 109 -2.58 -17.40 8.22
CA LEU A 109 -1.60 -18.45 8.54
C LEU A 109 -1.76 -19.02 9.95
N PHE A 110 -2.18 -18.19 10.91
CA PHE A 110 -2.41 -18.62 12.29
C PHE A 110 -3.88 -18.94 12.59
N ASN A 111 -4.74 -18.97 11.58
CA ASN A 111 -6.17 -19.25 11.70
C ASN A 111 -6.87 -18.43 12.80
N MET A 112 -6.62 -17.12 12.83
CA MET A 112 -7.12 -16.23 13.87
C MET A 112 -8.59 -15.80 13.67
N ASN A 113 -9.30 -16.46 12.75
CA ASN A 113 -10.65 -16.08 12.34
C ASN A 113 -11.72 -16.37 13.42
N SER A 114 -11.41 -17.21 14.40
CA SER A 114 -12.33 -17.62 15.48
C SER A 114 -11.78 -17.39 16.88
N THR A 115 -10.57 -16.85 17.00
CA THR A 115 -9.88 -16.69 18.28
C THR A 115 -9.63 -15.22 18.59
N PHE A 116 -10.05 -14.79 19.78
CA PHE A 116 -9.67 -13.50 20.32
C PHE A 116 -8.22 -13.59 20.79
N SER A 117 -7.33 -12.87 20.12
CA SER A 117 -5.91 -12.83 20.48
C SER A 117 -5.36 -11.40 20.40
N GLY A 118 -4.38 -11.09 21.24
CA GLY A 118 -3.65 -9.82 21.15
C GLY A 118 -2.96 -9.64 19.79
N LEU A 119 -2.61 -10.74 19.11
CA LEU A 119 -2.04 -10.71 17.77
C LEU A 119 -3.07 -10.23 16.72
N LEU A 120 -4.34 -10.65 16.84
CA LEU A 120 -5.41 -10.16 15.97
C LEU A 120 -5.63 -8.64 16.13
N VAL A 121 -5.58 -8.14 17.37
CA VAL A 121 -5.63 -6.69 17.67
C VAL A 121 -4.44 -5.97 17.04
N PHE A 122 -3.23 -6.51 17.19
CA PHE A 122 -2.02 -5.97 16.55
C PHE A 122 -2.16 -5.89 15.02
N CYS A 123 -2.59 -6.99 14.38
CA CYS A 123 -2.85 -7.01 12.94
C CYS A 123 -3.88 -5.96 12.53
N GLY A 124 -4.99 -5.84 13.27
CA GLY A 124 -6.03 -4.84 13.01
C GLY A 124 -5.49 -3.41 13.06
N ASN A 125 -4.68 -3.08 14.06
CA ASN A 125 -4.05 -1.77 14.19
C ASN A 125 -3.07 -1.50 13.03
N CYS A 126 -2.26 -2.48 12.62
CA CYS A 126 -1.38 -2.34 11.46
C CYS A 126 -2.16 -2.11 10.15
N ILE A 127 -3.30 -2.79 9.98
CA ILE A 127 -4.16 -2.62 8.80
C ILE A 127 -4.81 -1.23 8.81
N LEU A 128 -5.31 -0.76 9.95
CA LEU A 128 -5.84 0.59 10.09
C LEU A 128 -4.79 1.66 9.81
N PHE A 129 -3.59 1.48 10.37
CA PHE A 129 -2.43 2.34 10.10
C PHE A 129 -2.18 2.45 8.60
N SER A 130 -2.16 1.31 7.89
CA SER A 130 -2.01 1.31 6.44
C SER A 130 -3.11 2.09 5.72
N LYS A 131 -4.39 1.89 6.11
CA LYS A 131 -5.53 2.57 5.47
C LYS A 131 -5.50 4.09 5.61
N LEU A 132 -4.93 4.59 6.70
CA LEU A 132 -4.72 6.02 6.91
C LEU A 132 -3.47 6.50 6.18
N LEU A 133 -2.39 5.72 6.22
CA LEU A 133 -1.09 6.07 5.66
C LEU A 133 -1.07 6.10 4.12
N VAL A 134 -1.75 5.16 3.44
CA VAL A 134 -1.79 5.10 1.96
C VAL A 134 -2.29 6.41 1.33
N PRO A 135 -3.52 6.90 1.62
CA PRO A 135 -4.03 8.10 0.97
C PRO A 135 -3.27 9.36 1.40
N THR A 136 -2.86 9.44 2.67
CA THR A 136 -2.15 10.63 3.18
C THR A 136 -0.73 10.75 2.63
N SER A 137 0.00 9.65 2.50
CA SER A 137 1.34 9.65 1.89
C SER A 137 1.30 10.09 0.43
N LEU A 138 0.30 9.63 -0.33
CA LEU A 138 0.10 10.08 -1.72
C LEU A 138 -0.36 11.55 -1.82
N LEU A 139 -1.01 12.10 -0.80
CA LEU A 139 -1.35 13.52 -0.78
C LEU A 139 -0.10 14.37 -0.56
N PHE A 140 0.71 13.97 0.41
CA PHE A 140 1.93 14.69 0.73
C PHE A 140 2.96 14.60 -0.38
N SER A 141 2.98 13.51 -1.17
CA SER A 141 3.85 13.44 -2.36
C SER A 141 3.52 14.50 -3.41
N VAL A 142 2.28 15.01 -3.44
CA VAL A 142 1.88 16.08 -4.37
C VAL A 142 2.09 17.45 -3.75
N VAL A 143 1.58 17.65 -2.52
CA VAL A 143 1.59 18.95 -1.82
C VAL A 143 3.01 19.39 -1.43
N MET A 144 3.89 18.45 -1.11
CA MET A 144 5.27 18.73 -0.64
C MET A 144 6.33 18.46 -1.74
N SER A 145 5.91 18.54 -3.01
CA SER A 145 6.79 18.32 -4.17
C SER A 145 7.73 19.51 -4.45
N ASP A 146 7.47 20.67 -3.86
CA ASP A 146 8.27 21.87 -4.08
C ASP A 146 9.64 21.85 -3.40
N ALA A 147 10.61 22.54 -4.02
CA ALA A 147 11.99 22.58 -3.56
C ALA A 147 12.13 23.17 -2.15
N ASP A 148 11.31 24.15 -1.78
CA ASP A 148 11.33 24.81 -0.47
C ASP A 148 10.94 23.87 0.67
N GLN A 149 10.10 22.86 0.38
CA GLN A 149 9.65 21.88 1.37
C GLN A 149 10.69 20.78 1.64
N ARG A 150 11.80 20.73 0.89
CA ARG A 150 12.90 19.75 1.09
C ARG A 150 13.48 19.78 2.50
N GLN A 151 13.55 20.96 3.11
CA GLN A 151 14.12 21.13 4.45
C GLN A 151 13.23 20.51 5.54
N ASN A 152 11.91 20.48 5.32
CA ASN A 152 10.93 19.96 6.29
C ASN A 152 10.51 18.52 6.01
N LEU A 153 11.08 17.86 5.01
CA LEU A 153 10.71 16.52 4.58
C LEU A 153 10.73 15.50 5.73
N GLU A 154 11.80 15.47 6.54
CA GLU A 154 11.93 14.50 7.64
C GLU A 154 10.87 14.72 8.73
N LYS A 155 10.59 15.98 9.06
CA LYS A 155 9.54 16.36 10.03
C LYS A 155 8.17 15.93 9.51
N ASN A 156 7.87 16.21 8.24
CA ASN A 156 6.60 15.86 7.63
C ASN A 156 6.38 14.34 7.58
N ILE A 157 7.42 13.57 7.24
CA ILE A 157 7.38 12.11 7.27
C ILE A 157 7.08 11.59 8.68
N PHE A 158 7.78 12.13 9.69
CA PHE A 158 7.61 11.71 11.07
C PHE A 158 6.22 12.03 11.61
N ILE A 159 5.71 13.24 11.34
CA ILE A 159 4.34 13.64 11.71
C ILE A 159 3.32 12.70 11.08
N LEU A 160 3.48 12.38 9.79
CA LEU A 160 2.55 11.55 9.05
C LEU A 160 2.50 10.11 9.62
N LEU A 161 3.67 9.55 9.97
CA LEU A 161 3.75 8.26 10.66
C LEU A 161 3.11 8.29 12.06
N LEU A 162 3.40 9.31 12.86
CA LEU A 162 2.85 9.41 14.21
C LEU A 162 1.34 9.59 14.21
N VAL A 163 0.81 10.49 13.36
CA VAL A 163 -0.63 10.76 13.27
C VAL A 163 -1.38 9.52 12.80
N SER A 164 -0.90 8.84 11.76
CA SER A 164 -1.53 7.60 11.28
C SER A 164 -1.49 6.48 12.32
N MET A 165 -0.38 6.35 13.07
CA MET A 165 -0.25 5.36 14.15
C MET A 165 -1.17 5.68 15.33
N PHE A 166 -1.24 6.94 15.74
CA PHE A 166 -2.10 7.41 16.83
C PHE A 166 -3.57 7.14 16.53
N PHE A 167 -4.06 7.53 15.34
CA PHE A 167 -5.44 7.25 14.94
C PHE A 167 -5.73 5.76 14.79
N ALA A 168 -4.76 4.97 14.32
CA ALA A 168 -4.93 3.52 14.22
C ALA A 168 -5.09 2.84 15.59
N GLN A 169 -4.46 3.36 16.64
CA GLN A 169 -4.59 2.85 18.01
C GLN A 169 -5.86 3.35 18.73
N LEU A 170 -6.32 4.55 18.40
CA LEU A 170 -7.52 5.13 19.00
C LEU A 170 -8.83 4.50 18.49
N LEU A 171 -8.84 4.07 17.22
CA LEU A 171 -10.04 3.54 16.59
C LEU A 171 -10.36 2.14 17.12
N PRO A 172 -11.56 1.91 17.68
CA PRO A 172 -11.90 0.60 18.20
C PRO A 172 -12.02 -0.45 17.10
N LEU A 173 -11.38 -1.59 17.34
CA LEU A 173 -11.42 -2.77 16.48
C LEU A 173 -12.54 -3.73 16.91
N ASN A 174 -13.24 -4.29 15.94
CA ASN A 174 -14.18 -5.37 16.16
C ASN A 174 -13.52 -6.71 15.79
N THR A 175 -12.79 -7.29 16.74
CA THR A 175 -12.10 -8.58 16.55
C THR A 175 -13.03 -9.79 16.41
N ALA A 176 -14.33 -9.64 16.68
CA ALA A 176 -15.29 -10.72 16.49
C ALA A 176 -15.59 -10.98 15.00
N ASN A 177 -15.39 -9.98 14.15
CA ASN A 177 -15.68 -10.06 12.72
C ASN A 177 -14.41 -9.87 11.90
N VAL A 178 -13.98 -10.96 11.24
CA VAL A 178 -12.99 -10.89 10.16
C VAL A 178 -13.73 -10.87 8.83
N CYS A 179 -13.37 -9.94 7.95
CA CYS A 179 -13.95 -9.81 6.62
C CYS A 179 -13.40 -10.86 5.65
N ALA A 180 -14.06 -11.03 4.51
CA ALA A 180 -13.64 -11.90 3.40
C ALA A 180 -12.20 -11.63 2.88
N ASN A 181 -11.68 -10.41 3.05
CA ASN A 181 -10.31 -10.04 2.66
C ASN A 181 -9.27 -10.27 3.77
N PHE A 182 -9.61 -11.06 4.79
CA PHE A 182 -8.84 -11.25 6.03
C PHE A 182 -8.51 -9.92 6.72
N GLU A 183 -9.45 -8.98 6.67
CA GLU A 183 -9.37 -7.68 7.33
C GLU A 183 -10.16 -7.74 8.64
N VAL A 184 -9.54 -7.31 9.75
CA VAL A 184 -10.26 -7.13 11.01
C VAL A 184 -11.23 -5.96 10.84
N ASP A 185 -12.50 -6.17 11.20
CA ASP A 185 -13.50 -5.10 11.12
C ASP A 185 -13.21 -4.02 12.17
N TYR A 186 -13.63 -2.80 11.88
CA TYR A 186 -13.32 -1.64 12.72
C TYR A 186 -14.45 -0.62 12.69
N SER A 187 -14.59 0.13 13.78
CA SER A 187 -15.63 1.15 13.88
C SER A 187 -15.43 2.25 12.84
N TYR A 188 -16.55 2.82 12.37
CA TYR A 188 -16.55 3.89 11.37
C TYR A 188 -15.93 3.52 10.02
N ARG A 189 -15.99 2.25 9.62
CA ARG A 189 -15.47 1.74 8.35
C ARG A 189 -15.82 2.60 7.13
N ASN A 190 -17.09 3.00 7.04
CA ASN A 190 -17.58 3.83 5.94
C ASN A 190 -16.99 5.23 5.97
N VAL A 191 -16.82 5.83 7.14
CA VAL A 191 -16.24 7.18 7.29
C VAL A 191 -14.79 7.16 6.81
N ILE A 192 -13.98 6.20 7.29
CA ILE A 192 -12.58 6.07 6.86
C ILE A 192 -12.50 5.90 5.35
N LYS A 193 -13.35 5.02 4.78
CA LYS A 193 -13.40 4.79 3.34
C LYS A 193 -13.74 6.07 2.56
N ILE A 194 -14.75 6.82 2.99
CA ILE A 194 -15.14 8.09 2.36
C ILE A 194 -13.99 9.10 2.47
N THR A 195 -13.38 9.25 3.64
CA THR A 195 -12.24 10.16 3.82
C THR A 195 -11.04 9.79 2.95
N SER A 196 -10.72 8.50 2.81
CA SER A 196 -9.66 8.03 1.92
C SER A 196 -9.95 8.39 0.47
N VAL A 197 -11.20 8.22 0.01
CA VAL A 197 -11.61 8.59 -1.35
C VAL A 197 -11.51 10.10 -1.57
N LEU A 198 -11.97 10.91 -0.62
CA LEU A 198 -11.87 12.37 -0.70
C LEU A 198 -10.41 12.84 -0.73
N ILE A 199 -9.54 12.24 0.08
CA ILE A 199 -8.10 12.54 0.07
C ILE A 199 -7.51 12.20 -1.30
N VAL A 200 -7.79 11.01 -1.85
CA VAL A 200 -7.32 10.60 -3.19
C VAL A 200 -7.83 11.53 -4.29
N LEU A 201 -9.10 11.96 -4.24
CA LEU A 201 -9.61 12.94 -5.20
C LEU A 201 -8.87 14.28 -5.07
N ALA A 202 -8.62 14.75 -3.84
CA ALA A 202 -7.85 15.95 -3.61
C ALA A 202 -6.41 15.83 -4.11
N THR A 203 -5.75 14.67 -3.98
CA THR A 203 -4.39 14.45 -4.51
C THR A 203 -4.35 14.58 -6.03
N LEU A 204 -5.33 13.99 -6.73
CA LEU A 204 -5.43 14.04 -8.17
C LEU A 204 -5.71 15.46 -8.69
N ILE A 205 -6.61 16.18 -8.02
CA ILE A 205 -6.93 17.57 -8.34
C ILE A 205 -5.70 18.45 -8.13
N ALA A 206 -5.02 18.33 -6.98
CA ALA A 206 -3.82 19.09 -6.67
C ALA A 206 -2.71 18.83 -7.70
N LEU A 207 -2.47 17.57 -8.06
CA LEU A 207 -1.42 17.23 -9.02
C LEU A 207 -1.75 17.74 -10.43
N PHE A 208 -3.03 17.71 -10.81
CA PHE A 208 -3.49 18.27 -12.09
C PHE A 208 -3.21 19.77 -12.20
N PHE A 209 -3.52 20.54 -11.15
CA PHE A 209 -3.22 21.96 -11.11
C PHE A 209 -1.72 22.23 -11.06
N ASN A 210 -0.95 21.50 -10.24
CA ASN A 210 0.51 21.65 -10.17
C ASN A 210 1.18 21.40 -11.52
N ASN A 211 0.78 20.34 -12.22
CA ASN A 211 1.31 20.04 -13.55
C ASN A 211 0.92 21.11 -14.58
N ARG A 212 -0.29 21.67 -14.51
CA ARG A 212 -0.68 22.77 -15.40
C ARG A 212 0.13 24.02 -15.15
N GLN A 213 0.37 24.38 -13.89
CA GLN A 213 1.15 25.56 -13.52
C GLN A 213 2.61 25.44 -13.97
N LYS A 214 3.19 24.24 -13.84
CA LYS A 214 4.59 23.97 -14.23
C LYS A 214 4.75 23.54 -15.70
N PHE A 215 3.69 23.63 -16.52
CA PHE A 215 3.65 23.16 -17.92
C PHE A 215 4.13 21.72 -18.12
N TYR A 216 3.92 20.86 -17.13
CA TYR A 216 4.27 19.44 -17.18
C TYR A 216 3.19 18.61 -17.87
N THR A 217 3.61 17.44 -18.36
CA THR A 217 2.69 16.45 -18.94
C THR A 217 1.71 15.95 -17.88
N GLN A 218 0.44 15.78 -18.28
CA GLN A 218 -0.60 15.17 -17.43
C GLN A 218 -0.47 13.63 -17.37
N LEU A 219 0.60 13.07 -17.92
CA LEU A 219 0.87 11.64 -17.83
C LEU A 219 1.22 11.22 -16.39
N THR A 220 1.80 12.11 -15.58
CA THR A 220 2.04 11.86 -14.15
C THR A 220 0.74 11.78 -13.35
N THR A 221 -0.26 12.62 -13.64
CA THR A 221 -1.58 12.55 -12.98
C THR A 221 -2.33 11.27 -13.34
N ILE A 222 -2.31 10.89 -14.62
CA ILE A 222 -2.89 9.63 -15.08
C ILE A 222 -2.17 8.45 -14.42
N GLY A 223 -0.83 8.49 -14.36
CA GLY A 223 -0.02 7.47 -13.67
C GLY A 223 -0.39 7.33 -12.19
N LEU A 224 -0.48 8.44 -11.46
CA LEU A 224 -0.86 8.43 -10.04
C LEU A 224 -2.32 7.99 -9.84
N ALA A 225 -3.24 8.36 -10.72
CA ALA A 225 -4.62 7.88 -10.72
C ALA A 225 -4.68 6.36 -10.90
N CYS A 226 -3.90 5.81 -11.84
CA CYS A 226 -3.79 4.38 -12.04
C CYS A 226 -3.25 3.66 -10.80
N ILE A 227 -2.24 4.23 -10.11
CA ILE A 227 -1.73 3.68 -8.84
C ILE A 227 -2.83 3.71 -7.76
N CYS A 228 -3.54 4.82 -7.59
CA CYS A 228 -4.62 4.94 -6.60
C CYS A 228 -5.77 3.94 -6.85
N ILE A 229 -6.17 3.77 -8.10
CA ILE A 229 -7.21 2.82 -8.49
C ILE A 229 -6.72 1.38 -8.29
N GLY A 230 -5.52 1.07 -8.78
CA GLY A 230 -4.91 -0.25 -8.67
C GLY A 230 -4.74 -0.70 -7.21
N THR A 231 -4.25 0.19 -6.34
CA THR A 231 -4.12 -0.07 -4.91
C THR A 231 -5.48 -0.30 -4.24
N TYR A 232 -6.47 0.54 -4.49
CA TYR A 232 -7.80 0.38 -3.91
C TYR A 232 -8.45 -0.97 -4.30
N ILE A 233 -8.27 -1.40 -5.55
CA ILE A 233 -8.76 -2.70 -6.02
C ILE A 233 -7.97 -3.85 -5.39
N LEU A 234 -6.64 -3.74 -5.30
CA LEU A 234 -5.78 -4.76 -4.70
C LEU A 234 -6.13 -4.99 -3.22
N LEU A 235 -6.33 -3.92 -2.45
CA LEU A 235 -6.70 -4.02 -1.03
C LEU A 235 -8.06 -4.73 -0.80
N ASN A 236 -8.89 -4.81 -1.84
CA ASN A 236 -10.24 -5.38 -1.81
C ASN A 236 -10.44 -6.56 -2.78
N SER A 237 -9.36 -7.19 -3.24
CA SER A 237 -9.44 -8.26 -4.24
C SER A 237 -9.89 -9.58 -3.63
N THR A 238 -11.15 -9.91 -3.87
CA THR A 238 -11.77 -11.21 -3.54
C THR A 238 -11.80 -12.20 -4.70
N ASN A 239 -11.69 -11.68 -5.93
CA ASN A 239 -11.99 -12.39 -7.17
C ASN A 239 -10.87 -12.18 -8.20
N LEU A 240 -10.74 -13.10 -9.15
CA LEU A 240 -9.62 -13.13 -10.11
C LEU A 240 -9.58 -11.86 -10.97
N ILE A 241 -10.74 -11.41 -11.43
CA ILE A 241 -10.85 -10.20 -12.27
C ILE A 241 -10.30 -8.99 -11.51
N ARG A 242 -10.66 -8.81 -10.23
CA ARG A 242 -10.17 -7.69 -9.42
C ARG A 242 -8.66 -7.75 -9.26
N LEU A 243 -8.11 -8.96 -9.06
CA LEU A 243 -6.67 -9.16 -8.98
C LEU A 243 -5.98 -8.75 -10.28
N ILE A 244 -6.41 -9.28 -11.44
CA ILE A 244 -5.83 -8.93 -12.74
C ILE A 244 -5.90 -7.42 -12.99
N LEU A 245 -7.07 -6.82 -12.76
CA LEU A 245 -7.27 -5.39 -12.97
C LEU A 245 -6.32 -4.58 -12.08
N SER A 246 -6.19 -4.95 -10.81
CA SER A 246 -5.26 -4.28 -9.88
C SER A 246 -3.80 -4.37 -10.33
N VAL A 247 -3.37 -5.53 -10.82
CA VAL A 247 -1.99 -5.75 -11.32
C VAL A 247 -1.72 -4.85 -12.51
N ILE A 248 -2.64 -4.80 -13.48
CA ILE A 248 -2.52 -3.96 -14.69
C ILE A 248 -2.43 -2.48 -14.31
N PHE A 249 -3.36 -2.00 -13.49
CA PHE A 249 -3.41 -0.60 -13.07
C PHE A 249 -2.16 -0.19 -12.27
N LEU A 250 -1.68 -1.06 -11.37
CA LEU A 250 -0.45 -0.81 -10.61
C LEU A 250 0.79 -0.79 -11.50
N PHE A 251 0.91 -1.72 -12.43
CA PHE A 251 2.07 -1.80 -13.33
C PHE A 251 2.12 -0.63 -14.30
N VAL A 252 1.01 -0.36 -15.01
CA VAL A 252 0.90 0.76 -15.96
C VAL A 252 1.06 2.09 -15.22
N GLY A 253 0.39 2.26 -14.09
CA GLY A 253 0.48 3.47 -13.28
C GLY A 253 1.90 3.75 -12.80
N ASN A 254 2.59 2.73 -12.30
CA ASN A 254 3.96 2.87 -11.82
C ASN A 254 4.95 3.19 -12.95
N LEU A 255 4.82 2.55 -14.12
CA LEU A 255 5.65 2.86 -15.28
C LEU A 255 5.46 4.29 -15.77
N LEU A 256 4.20 4.73 -15.95
CA LEU A 256 3.90 6.09 -16.39
C LEU A 256 4.40 7.13 -15.38
N TYR A 257 4.08 6.90 -14.10
CA TYR A 257 4.42 7.83 -13.03
C TYR A 257 5.93 7.96 -12.86
N LEU A 258 6.67 6.85 -12.72
CA LEU A 258 8.13 6.91 -12.50
C LEU A 258 8.88 7.44 -13.73
N LYS A 259 8.46 7.08 -14.95
CA LYS A 259 9.12 7.56 -16.18
C LYS A 259 8.98 9.06 -16.33
N GLU A 260 7.78 9.60 -16.12
CA GLU A 260 7.55 11.04 -16.28
C GLU A 260 8.11 11.84 -15.10
N LEU A 261 8.04 11.31 -13.88
CA LEU A 261 8.71 11.93 -12.73
C LEU A 261 10.23 11.98 -12.97
N HIS A 262 10.84 10.91 -13.47
CA HIS A 262 12.27 10.92 -13.80
C HIS A 262 12.63 11.99 -14.85
N LYS A 263 11.79 12.19 -15.88
CA LYS A 263 11.99 13.27 -16.86
C LYS A 263 11.88 14.66 -16.22
N GLN A 264 10.87 14.87 -15.38
CA GLN A 264 10.65 16.16 -14.70
C GLN A 264 11.87 16.59 -13.87
N TYR A 265 12.57 15.64 -13.24
CA TYR A 265 13.74 15.92 -12.41
C TYR A 265 15.07 15.96 -13.16
N LEU A 266 15.13 15.56 -14.44
CA LEU A 266 16.38 15.43 -15.18
C LEU A 266 16.50 16.43 -16.35
N TRP A 267 15.37 16.94 -16.86
CA TRP A 267 15.31 17.78 -18.06
C TRP A 267 14.76 19.20 -17.79
N ASN A 268 14.44 19.54 -16.54
CA ASN A 268 13.95 20.87 -16.14
C ASN A 268 14.88 21.57 -15.14
N ASP A 269 16.17 21.26 -15.18
CA ASP A 269 17.21 22.19 -14.72
C ASP A 269 17.66 23.06 -15.91
#